data_AF-A0A7V8BXY6-F1
#
_entry.id   AF-A0A7V8BXY6-F1
#
_cell.length_a   1.000
_cell.length_b   1.000
_cell.length_c   1.000
_cell.angle_alpha   90.00
_cell.angle_beta   90.00
_cell.angle_gamma   90.00
#
_symmetry.space_group_name_H-M   'P 1'
#
loop_
_entity.id
_entity.type
_entity.pdbx_description
1 polymer ?
#
loop_
_entity_poly.entity_id
_entity_poly.type
_entity_poly.pdbx_seq_one_letter_code
_entity_poly.pdbx_strand_id
1 'polypeptide(L)' 'LLKRAGLPTQPPPLGAERYLELMTRDKKVDAGKLRLVLLKRIGEGAVSAEAAESDIRAAIEACCG' A
#
# COMPACT_ATOMS: atom_id res chain seq x y z
N LEU A 1 17.53 -1.45 -3.73
CA LEU A 1 17.37 -1.42 -5.20
C LEU A 1 16.80 -0.09 -5.68
N LEU A 2 15.61 0.32 -5.23
CA LEU A 2 14.95 1.57 -5.64
C LEU A 2 15.83 2.82 -5.45
N LYS A 3 16.42 3.02 -4.26
CA LYS A 3 17.38 4.11 -3.99
C LYS A 3 18.60 4.08 -4.93
N ARG A 4 19.15 2.89 -5.21
CA ARG A 4 20.29 2.71 -6.12
C ARG A 4 19.95 3.02 -7.57
N ALA A 5 18.67 2.89 -7.94
CA ALA A 5 18.16 3.28 -9.24
C ALA A 5 17.75 4.76 -9.31
N GLY A 6 17.99 5.55 -8.26
CA GLY A 6 17.63 6.97 -8.20
C GLY A 6 16.12 7.24 -8.03
N LEU A 7 15.34 6.23 -7.65
CA LEU A 7 13.89 6.38 -7.47
C LEU A 7 13.55 6.88 -6.05
N PRO A 8 12.48 7.70 -5.91
CA PRO A 8 12.01 8.11 -4.60
C PRO A 8 11.50 6.90 -3.80
N THR A 9 11.89 6.82 -2.53
CA THR A 9 11.41 5.78 -1.61
C THR A 9 10.63 6.34 -0.43
N GLN A 10 10.44 7.66 -0.40
CA GLN A 10 9.65 8.34 0.61
C GLN A 10 8.47 9.02 -0.09
N PRO A 11 7.24 8.73 0.32
CA PRO A 11 6.05 9.31 -0.26
C PRO A 11 5.84 10.74 0.26
N PRO A 12 4.99 11.56 -0.38
CA PRO A 12 4.59 12.85 0.17
C PRO A 12 3.83 12.66 1.50
N PRO A 13 3.95 13.61 2.45
CA PRO A 13 3.39 13.51 3.80
C PRO A 13 1.88 13.82 3.80
N LEU A 14 1.09 13.00 3.09
CA LEU A 14 -0.36 13.13 3.02
C LEU A 14 -1.08 12.59 4.28
N GLY A 15 -0.39 11.75 5.07
CA GLY A 15 -0.97 11.03 6.19
C GLY A 15 -1.73 9.78 5.77
N ALA A 16 -1.77 8.76 6.65
CA ALA A 16 -2.33 7.46 6.33
C ALA A 16 -3.82 7.50 5.96
N GLU A 17 -4.60 8.33 6.65
CA GLU A 17 -6.04 8.50 6.36
C GLU A 17 -6.29 9.00 4.93
N ARG A 18 -5.48 9.96 4.45
CA ARG A 18 -5.63 10.48 3.10
C ARG A 18 -5.25 9.43 2.06
N TYR A 19 -4.22 8.63 2.31
CA TYR A 19 -3.88 7.50 1.45
C TYR A 19 -5.01 6.47 1.40
N LEU A 20 -5.55 6.05 2.54
CA LEU A 20 -6.66 5.09 2.62
C LEU A 20 -7.90 5.59 1.88
N GLU A 21 -8.26 6.86 2.06
CA GLU A 21 -9.37 7.50 1.34
C GLU A 21 -9.17 7.44 -0.18
N LEU A 22 -7.97 7.75 -0.67
CA LEU A 22 -7.63 7.70 -2.10
C LEU A 22 -7.66 6.26 -2.63
N MET A 23 -7.15 5.30 -1.86
CA MET A 23 -7.12 3.88 -2.23
C MET A 23 -8.53 3.27 -2.29
N THR A 24 -9.45 3.70 -1.44
CA THR A 24 -10.84 3.21 -1.38
C THR A 24 -11.68 3.64 -2.58
N ARG A 25 -11.27 4.72 -3.27
CA ARG A 25 -11.93 5.23 -4.48
C ARG A 25 -11.46 4.52 -5.76
N ASP A 26 -10.45 3.66 -5.68
CA ASP A 26 -9.96 2.89 -6.82
C ASP A 26 -10.94 1.75 -7.19
N LYS A 27 -11.03 1.40 -8.47
CA LYS A 27 -11.98 0.41 -9.04
C LYS A 27 -11.75 -1.03 -8.51
N LYS A 28 -10.77 -1.24 -7.64
CA LYS A 28 -10.38 -2.55 -7.07
C LYS A 28 -11.07 -2.92 -5.75
N VAL A 29 -11.97 -2.10 -5.22
CA VAL A 29 -12.79 -2.44 -4.05
C VAL A 29 -13.96 -3.31 -4.45
N ASP A 30 -13.90 -4.62 -4.15
CA ASP A 30 -15.08 -5.50 -4.14
C ASP A 30 -15.56 -5.64 -2.69
N ALA A 31 -16.85 -5.44 -2.44
CA ALA A 31 -17.48 -5.66 -1.13
C ALA A 31 -16.83 -4.94 0.08
N GLY A 32 -16.21 -3.76 -0.13
CA GLY A 32 -15.61 -2.96 0.94
C GLY A 32 -14.23 -3.43 1.40
N LYS A 33 -13.59 -4.38 0.69
CA LYS A 33 -12.23 -4.83 0.97
C LYS A 33 -11.24 -4.31 -0.06
N LEU A 34 -10.14 -3.74 0.41
CA LEU A 34 -9.06 -3.27 -0.44
C LEU A 34 -8.29 -4.45 -1.04
N ARG A 35 -8.19 -4.53 -2.37
CA ARG A 35 -7.35 -5.51 -3.05
C ARG A 35 -5.96 -4.95 -3.33
N LEU A 36 -4.95 -5.56 -2.73
CA LEU A 36 -3.54 -5.21 -2.85
C LEU A 36 -2.79 -6.24 -3.68
N VAL A 37 -1.76 -5.78 -4.40
CA VAL A 37 -0.75 -6.68 -4.97
C VAL A 37 0.39 -6.78 -3.95
N LEU A 38 0.55 -7.94 -3.33
CA LEU A 38 1.56 -8.20 -2.30
C LEU A 38 2.54 -9.26 -2.77
N LEU A 39 3.80 -9.15 -2.33
CA LEU A 39 4.82 -10.16 -2.59
C LEU A 39 4.83 -11.21 -1.47
N LYS A 40 4.71 -12.48 -1.83
CA LYS A 40 4.96 -13.60 -0.89
C LYS A 40 6.45 -13.81 -0.67
N ARG A 41 7.22 -13.62 -1.74
CA ARG A 41 8.69 -13.63 -1.79
C ARG A 41 9.17 -12.85 -3.02
N ILE A 42 10.48 -12.62 -3.11
CA ILE A 42 11.08 -11.99 -4.30
C ILE A 42 10.78 -12.86 -5.52
N GLY A 43 10.14 -12.27 -6.54
CA GLY A 43 9.73 -12.97 -7.76
C GLY A 43 8.33 -13.59 -7.72
N GLU A 44 7.60 -13.51 -6.60
CA GLU A 44 6.25 -14.07 -6.48
C GLU A 44 5.27 -13.06 -5.86
N GLY A 45 4.39 -12.50 -6.71
CA GLY A 45 3.32 -11.59 -6.31
C GLY A 45 1.93 -12.21 -6.43
N ALA A 46 1.02 -11.82 -5.56
CA ALA A 46 -0.38 -12.24 -5.57
C ALA A 46 -1.31 -11.06 -5.28
N VAL A 47 -2.53 -11.10 -5.83
CA VAL A 47 -3.60 -10.19 -5.42
C VAL A 47 -4.20 -10.74 -4.13
N SER A 48 -4.23 -9.92 -3.08
CA SER A 48 -4.78 -10.28 -1.77
C SER A 48 -5.78 -9.23 -1.29
N ALA A 49 -6.83 -9.70 -0.63
CA ALA A 49 -7.81 -8.89 0.10
C ALA A 49 -7.79 -9.21 1.61
N GLU A 50 -6.73 -9.85 2.09
CA GLU A 50 -6.62 -10.39 3.46
C GLU A 50 -6.03 -9.39 4.45
N ALA A 51 -5.34 -8.35 3.97
CA ALA A 51 -4.74 -7.34 4.83
C ALA A 51 -5.83 -6.53 5.57
N ALA A 52 -5.71 -6.44 6.89
CA ALA A 52 -6.57 -5.59 7.68
C ALA A 52 -6.22 -4.11 7.43
N GLU A 53 -7.22 -3.22 7.51
CA GLU A 53 -7.00 -1.78 7.32
C GLU A 53 -5.95 -1.23 8.30
N SER A 54 -5.90 -1.75 9.54
CA SER A 54 -4.88 -1.39 10.53
C SER A 54 -3.45 -1.68 10.06
N ASP A 55 -3.24 -2.81 9.38
CA ASP A 55 -1.91 -3.19 8.87
C ASP A 55 -1.51 -2.29 7.70
N ILE A 56 -2.48 -1.93 6.86
CA ILE A 56 -2.28 -1.00 5.75
C ILE A 56 -1.93 0.39 6.29
N ARG A 57 -2.65 0.88 7.31
CA ARG A 57 -2.38 2.14 7.99
C ARG A 57 -0.95 2.16 8.55
N ALA A 58 -0.58 1.14 9.33
CA ALA A 58 0.74 1.03 9.92
C ALA A 58 1.85 0.98 8.85
N ALA A 59 1.63 0.27 7.74
CA ALA A 59 2.59 0.22 6.64
C ALA A 59 2.77 1.58 5.95
N ILE A 60 1.69 2.35 5.79
CA ILE A 60 1.76 3.71 5.24
C ILE A 60 2.54 4.62 6.19
N GLU A 61 2.24 4.60 7.48
CA GLU A 61 2.94 5.40 8.49
C GLU A 61 4.44 5.07 8.55
N ALA A 62 4.80 3.79 8.49
CA ALA A 62 6.20 3.36 8.45
C ALA A 62 6.95 3.85 7.20
N CYS A 63 6.25 4.10 6.09
CA CYS A 63 6.85 4.64 4.87
C CYS A 63 6.85 6.17 4.82
N CYS A 64 5.92 6.84 5.50
CA CYS A 64 5.75 8.30 5.50
C CYS A 64 6.52 9.03 6.63
N GLY A 65 7.06 8.28 7.60
CA GLY A 65 7.89 8.82 8.70
C GLY A 65 9.29 9.24 8.30
#